data_AF-A0A3D5NN67-F1
#
_entry.id   AF-A0A3D5NN67-F1
#
_cell.length_a   1.000
_cell.length_b   1.000
_cell.length_c   1.000
_cell.angle_alpha   90.00
_cell.angle_beta   90.00
_cell.angle_gamma   90.00
#
_symmetry.space_group_name_H-M   'P 1'
#
loop_
_entity.id
_entity.type
_entity.pdbx_description
1 polymer ?
#
loop_
_entity_poly.entity_id
_entity_poly.type
_entity_poly.pdbx_seq_one_letter_code
_entity_poly.pdbx_strand_id
1 'polypeptide(L)'
;MKKMMLAIILSVFALTVTGCNNRDYNDLLTEPQYDQAEYRAEIGNLFYETEDKVGITTSFGFFIYSLDEDKLISAFDLDETKAFGEDFFADARLSKDEKSIYLFGYSHEKTVDDYFYRYDVEYGNLYKEEEALDENDLYPLPDQNRTALKTGSWKAEDLAYYKEDKGTPYYPFKGFN
;
A
#
# COMPACT_ATOMS: atom_id res chain seq x y z
N MET A 1 -0.98 63.00 -14.15
CA MET A 1 -0.93 62.40 -12.79
C MET A 1 -1.87 61.18 -12.72
N LYS A 2 -1.46 60.07 -13.34
CA LYS A 2 -2.18 58.78 -13.37
C LYS A 2 -1.12 57.75 -13.72
N LYS A 3 -0.45 57.18 -12.73
CA LYS A 3 0.54 56.06 -12.81
C LYS A 3 1.30 55.99 -11.49
N MET A 4 0.62 55.78 -10.37
CA MET A 4 1.26 55.47 -9.09
C MET A 4 0.21 55.02 -8.07
N MET A 5 -0.59 54.01 -8.42
CA MET A 5 -1.50 53.38 -7.45
C MET A 5 -1.91 51.98 -7.92
N LEU A 6 -0.96 51.22 -8.47
CA LEU A 6 -1.22 49.84 -8.90
C LEU A 6 0.00 48.94 -8.63
N ALA A 7 0.58 49.07 -7.44
CA ALA A 7 1.76 48.29 -7.04
C ALA A 7 1.66 47.75 -5.60
N ILE A 8 0.45 47.67 -5.02
CA ILE A 8 0.25 47.20 -3.63
C ILE A 8 -0.67 45.96 -3.56
N ILE A 9 -1.22 45.48 -4.68
CA ILE A 9 -2.13 44.32 -4.68
C ILE A 9 -1.42 43.00 -5.09
N LEU A 10 -0.11 43.02 -5.41
CA LEU A 10 0.61 41.83 -5.88
C LEU A 10 1.62 41.21 -4.90
N SER A 11 1.69 41.68 -3.65
CA SER A 11 2.78 41.29 -2.73
C SER A 11 2.35 40.54 -1.46
N VAL A 12 1.11 40.06 -1.35
CA VAL A 12 0.64 39.32 -0.15
C VAL A 12 0.20 37.89 -0.45
N PHE A 13 0.29 37.41 -1.70
CA PHE A 13 -0.03 36.01 -2.05
C PHE A 13 1.21 35.10 -2.18
N ALA A 14 2.30 35.44 -1.48
CA ALA A 14 3.59 34.75 -1.64
C ALA A 14 4.13 34.08 -0.36
N LEU A 15 3.32 33.91 0.69
CA LEU A 15 3.79 33.33 1.96
C LEU A 15 2.75 32.42 2.61
N THR A 16 2.40 31.32 1.95
CA THR A 16 2.13 30.00 2.59
C THR A 16 2.22 28.91 1.53
N VAL A 17 3.39 28.76 0.90
CA VAL A 17 3.81 27.41 0.50
C VAL A 17 4.70 26.95 1.64
N THR A 18 4.07 26.48 2.71
CA THR A 18 4.73 25.48 3.56
C THR A 18 5.05 24.35 2.58
N GLY A 19 6.29 24.29 2.12
CA GLY A 19 6.74 23.20 1.28
C GLY A 19 6.59 21.94 2.09
N CYS A 20 5.48 21.22 1.91
CA CYS A 20 5.52 19.77 2.05
C CYS A 20 6.63 19.34 1.08
N ASN A 21 7.79 19.01 1.64
CA ASN A 21 8.80 18.26 0.92
C ASN A 21 8.25 16.85 0.68
N ASN A 22 7.13 16.73 -0.04
CA ASN A 22 6.66 15.48 -0.62
C ASN A 22 7.61 15.20 -1.78
N ARG A 23 8.84 14.79 -1.43
CA ARG A 23 9.73 14.17 -2.39
C ARG A 23 9.00 12.92 -2.82
N ASP A 24 8.74 12.84 -4.12
CA ASP A 24 8.17 11.65 -4.75
C ASP A 24 9.22 10.52 -4.66
N TYR A 25 8.82 9.36 -4.14
CA TYR A 25 9.65 8.15 -4.01
C TYR A 25 9.16 7.02 -4.93
N ASN A 26 8.47 7.37 -6.02
CA ASN A 26 7.99 6.41 -7.02
C ASN A 26 9.11 5.58 -7.69
N ASP A 27 10.38 5.98 -7.58
CA ASP A 27 11.51 5.18 -8.05
C ASP A 27 11.76 3.91 -7.20
N LEU A 28 11.12 3.82 -6.03
CA LEU A 28 11.09 2.63 -5.18
C LEU A 28 9.95 1.67 -5.56
N LEU A 29 8.93 2.14 -6.28
CA LEU A 29 7.82 1.31 -6.72
C LEU A 29 8.23 0.46 -7.90
N THR A 30 7.86 -0.81 -7.85
CA THR A 30 8.03 -1.79 -8.92
C THR A 30 6.70 -2.39 -9.33
N GLU A 31 6.66 -3.03 -10.50
CA GLU A 31 5.49 -3.84 -10.88
C GLU A 31 5.46 -5.12 -10.02
N PRO A 32 4.27 -5.61 -9.64
CA PRO A 32 4.15 -6.89 -8.96
C PRO A 32 4.79 -8.04 -9.74
N GLN A 33 5.54 -8.88 -9.04
CA GLN A 33 6.34 -9.94 -9.63
C GLN A 33 5.54 -11.25 -9.69
N TYR A 34 4.43 -11.25 -10.42
CA TYR A 34 3.50 -12.40 -10.47
C TYR A 34 4.19 -13.72 -10.90
N ASP A 35 5.21 -13.63 -11.75
CA ASP A 35 6.04 -14.75 -12.20
C ASP A 35 6.88 -15.38 -11.07
N GLN A 36 7.17 -14.60 -10.02
CA GLN A 36 7.88 -15.06 -8.83
C GLN A 36 6.97 -15.77 -7.82
N ALA A 37 5.66 -15.81 -8.08
CA ALA A 37 4.69 -16.42 -7.19
C ALA A 37 5.02 -17.89 -6.88
N GLU A 38 5.62 -18.64 -7.83
CA GLU A 38 5.99 -20.04 -7.63
C GLU A 38 7.14 -20.25 -6.63
N TYR A 39 7.90 -19.20 -6.33
CA TYR A 39 9.04 -19.24 -5.41
C TYR A 39 8.69 -18.77 -3.99
N ARG A 40 7.43 -18.42 -3.73
CA ARG A 40 7.00 -17.94 -2.41
C ARG A 40 7.09 -19.05 -1.35
N ALA A 41 7.57 -18.69 -0.16
CA ALA A 41 7.58 -19.58 1.00
C ALA A 41 6.20 -19.67 1.68
N GLU A 42 5.40 -18.61 1.56
CA GLU A 42 4.09 -18.48 2.20
C GLU A 42 3.05 -17.93 1.22
N ILE A 43 1.78 -18.17 1.51
CA ILE A 43 0.67 -17.82 0.61
C ILE A 43 0.37 -16.31 0.55
N GLY A 44 0.78 -15.57 1.58
CA GLY A 44 0.46 -14.16 1.80
C GLY A 44 -0.41 -13.94 3.04
N ASN A 45 -0.60 -12.67 3.39
CA ASN A 45 -1.37 -12.23 4.55
C ASN A 45 -2.39 -11.16 4.15
N LEU A 46 -3.41 -10.98 4.98
CA LEU A 46 -4.37 -9.88 4.82
C LEU A 46 -3.93 -8.69 5.65
N PHE A 47 -3.76 -7.52 5.05
CA PHE A 47 -3.51 -6.29 5.80
C PHE A 47 -4.77 -5.42 5.95
N TYR A 48 -5.86 -5.78 5.26
CA TYR A 48 -7.12 -5.05 5.26
C TYR A 48 -8.27 -5.94 4.82
N GLU A 49 -9.46 -5.75 5.41
CA GLU A 49 -10.68 -6.43 5.00
C GLU A 49 -11.92 -5.62 5.38
N THR A 50 -12.84 -5.49 4.43
CA THR A 50 -14.20 -4.96 4.62
C THR A 50 -15.23 -5.90 4.00
N GLU A 51 -16.50 -5.46 3.96
CA GLU A 51 -17.52 -6.20 3.25
C GLU A 51 -17.26 -6.27 1.74
N ASP A 52 -16.64 -5.23 1.17
CA ASP A 52 -16.55 -5.02 -0.27
C ASP A 52 -15.12 -5.08 -0.80
N LYS A 53 -14.09 -5.04 0.06
CA LYS A 53 -12.69 -5.03 -0.37
C LYS A 53 -11.81 -5.89 0.53
N VAL A 54 -10.66 -6.29 -0.02
CA VAL A 54 -9.60 -6.98 0.72
C VAL A 54 -8.24 -6.45 0.30
N GLY A 55 -7.34 -6.29 1.28
CA GLY A 55 -5.94 -5.96 1.08
C GLY A 55 -5.08 -7.20 1.30
N ILE A 56 -4.28 -7.57 0.31
CA ILE A 56 -3.45 -8.78 0.31
C ILE A 56 -1.99 -8.38 0.13
N THR A 57 -1.12 -8.88 1.00
CA THR A 57 0.34 -8.84 0.84
C THR A 57 0.84 -10.23 0.51
N THR A 58 1.67 -10.35 -0.50
CA THR A 58 2.41 -11.56 -0.83
C THR A 58 3.90 -11.22 -0.97
N SER A 59 4.75 -12.22 -1.18
CA SER A 59 6.18 -11.99 -1.49
C SER A 59 6.44 -11.33 -2.85
N PHE A 60 5.38 -11.03 -3.62
CA PHE A 60 5.48 -10.44 -4.95
C PHE A 60 4.65 -9.15 -5.08
N GLY A 61 4.14 -8.61 -3.97
CA GLY A 61 3.55 -7.28 -3.95
C GLY A 61 2.42 -7.07 -2.95
N PHE A 62 1.82 -5.89 -3.08
CA PHE A 62 0.75 -5.34 -2.28
C PHE A 62 -0.46 -5.07 -3.16
N PHE A 63 -1.63 -5.54 -2.73
CA PHE A 63 -2.84 -5.54 -3.56
C PHE A 63 -4.04 -5.06 -2.76
N ILE A 64 -4.89 -4.25 -3.41
CA ILE A 64 -6.28 -4.02 -2.96
C ILE A 64 -7.19 -4.57 -4.03
N TYR A 65 -8.09 -5.46 -3.64
CA TYR A 65 -9.08 -6.08 -4.50
C TYR A 65 -10.49 -5.69 -4.07
N SER A 66 -11.34 -5.35 -5.03
CA SER A 66 -12.77 -5.12 -4.85
C SER A 66 -13.54 -6.41 -5.11
N LEU A 67 -14.28 -6.84 -4.10
CA LEU A 67 -15.12 -8.05 -4.08
C LEU A 67 -16.46 -7.83 -4.78
N ASP A 68 -16.93 -6.58 -4.83
CA ASP A 68 -18.17 -6.18 -5.48
C ASP A 68 -18.00 -6.00 -6.99
N GLU A 69 -16.88 -5.42 -7.43
CA GLU A 69 -16.56 -5.22 -8.84
C GLU A 69 -15.73 -6.37 -9.44
N ASP A 70 -15.28 -7.32 -8.61
CA ASP A 70 -14.43 -8.46 -9.00
C ASP A 70 -13.17 -8.01 -9.77
N LYS A 71 -12.46 -7.01 -9.22
CA LYS A 71 -11.30 -6.37 -9.86
C LYS A 71 -10.22 -5.93 -8.88
N LEU A 72 -8.96 -5.92 -9.33
CA LEU A 72 -7.88 -5.23 -8.63
C LEU A 72 -8.07 -3.72 -8.71
N ILE A 73 -8.08 -3.06 -7.55
CA ILE A 73 -8.11 -1.59 -7.42
C ILE A 73 -6.69 -1.03 -7.47
N SER A 74 -5.76 -1.67 -6.74
CA SER A 74 -4.36 -1.27 -6.68
C SER A 74 -3.48 -2.51 -6.65
N ALA A 75 -2.34 -2.44 -7.33
CA ALA A 75 -1.34 -3.49 -7.39
C ALA A 75 0.03 -2.84 -7.60
N PHE A 76 0.94 -3.03 -6.65
CA PHE A 76 2.32 -2.54 -6.74
C PHE A 76 3.25 -3.45 -5.94
N ASP A 77 4.54 -3.33 -6.18
CA ASP A 77 5.58 -3.91 -5.35
C ASP A 77 6.57 -2.81 -4.91
N LEU A 78 7.39 -3.10 -3.92
CA LEU A 78 8.36 -2.17 -3.37
C LEU A 78 9.77 -2.77 -3.43
N ASP A 79 10.73 -2.00 -3.92
CA ASP A 79 12.15 -2.34 -3.77
C ASP A 79 12.56 -2.16 -2.29
N GLU A 80 12.29 -3.18 -1.47
CA GLU A 80 12.50 -3.16 -0.01
C GLU A 80 13.97 -2.87 0.34
N THR A 81 14.91 -3.37 -0.48
CA THR A 81 16.34 -3.14 -0.27
C THR A 81 16.70 -1.66 -0.45
N LYS A 82 16.15 -0.98 -1.47
CA LYS A 82 16.35 0.48 -1.62
C LYS A 82 15.55 1.28 -0.60
N ALA A 83 14.36 0.82 -0.23
CA ALA A 83 13.44 1.54 0.64
C ALA A 83 13.91 1.54 2.11
N PHE A 84 14.38 0.39 2.60
CA PHE A 84 14.65 0.13 4.02
C PHE A 84 16.07 -0.39 4.30
N GLY A 85 16.75 -0.94 3.29
CA GLY A 85 18.08 -1.55 3.42
C GLY A 85 18.05 -3.07 3.26
N GLU A 86 19.24 -3.69 3.24
CA GLU A 86 19.36 -5.15 3.20
C GLU A 86 18.73 -5.80 4.44
N ASP A 87 18.15 -6.99 4.27
CA ASP A 87 17.50 -7.80 5.32
C ASP A 87 16.23 -7.19 5.96
N PHE A 88 15.68 -6.12 5.36
CA PHE A 88 14.38 -5.56 5.72
C PHE A 88 13.28 -6.07 4.81
N PHE A 89 12.09 -6.23 5.40
CA PHE A 89 10.84 -6.55 4.74
C PHE A 89 9.82 -5.44 4.98
N ALA A 90 8.86 -5.31 4.08
CA ALA A 90 7.76 -4.35 4.21
C ALA A 90 6.52 -5.02 4.82
N ASP A 91 5.97 -4.40 5.86
CA ASP A 91 4.63 -4.69 6.37
C ASP A 91 3.66 -3.57 5.94
N ALA A 92 2.40 -3.91 5.70
CA ALA A 92 1.38 -2.98 5.23
C ALA A 92 0.29 -2.73 6.26
N ARG A 93 -0.22 -1.49 6.29
CA ARG A 93 -1.45 -1.12 7.01
C ARG A 93 -2.25 -0.14 6.18
N LEU A 94 -3.55 -0.33 6.08
CA LEU A 94 -4.42 0.64 5.40
C LEU A 94 -4.77 1.80 6.34
N SER A 95 -4.83 3.02 5.81
CA SER A 95 -5.42 4.16 6.50
C SER A 95 -6.92 3.95 6.75
N LYS A 96 -7.44 4.53 7.82
CA LYS A 96 -8.86 4.43 8.21
C LYS A 96 -9.82 5.03 7.19
N ASP A 97 -9.36 6.00 6.41
CA ASP A 97 -10.12 6.57 5.29
C ASP A 97 -9.97 5.79 3.97
N GLU A 98 -9.21 4.68 4.00
CA GLU A 98 -8.91 3.78 2.89
C GLU A 98 -8.16 4.40 1.71
N LYS A 99 -7.63 5.61 1.86
CA LYS A 99 -6.96 6.33 0.77
C LYS A 99 -5.48 6.02 0.65
N SER A 100 -4.87 5.48 1.70
CA SER A 100 -3.43 5.28 1.76
C SER A 100 -3.07 3.92 2.34
N ILE A 101 -2.02 3.30 1.81
CA ILE A 101 -1.35 2.16 2.43
C ILE A 101 -0.06 2.68 3.05
N TYR A 102 0.10 2.50 4.35
CA TYR A 102 1.34 2.73 5.07
C TYR A 102 2.21 1.48 5.02
N LEU A 103 3.49 1.66 4.66
CA LEU A 103 4.49 0.62 4.54
C LEU A 103 5.56 0.84 5.61
N PHE A 104 5.83 -0.19 6.39
CA PHE A 104 6.79 -0.17 7.50
C PHE A 104 7.90 -1.17 7.25
N GLY A 105 9.16 -0.76 7.48
CA GLY A 105 10.30 -1.65 7.43
C GLY A 105 10.46 -2.45 8.73
N TYR A 106 10.55 -3.77 8.63
CA TYR A 106 10.91 -4.63 9.76
C TYR A 106 12.00 -5.64 9.40
N SER A 107 12.80 -6.03 10.39
CA SER A 107 13.73 -7.14 10.31
C SER A 107 13.53 -8.07 11.49
N HIS A 108 14.13 -9.27 11.44
CA HIS A 108 14.07 -10.25 12.52
C HIS A 108 14.64 -9.73 13.85
N GLU A 109 15.52 -8.73 13.80
CA GLU A 109 16.20 -8.17 14.98
C GLU A 109 15.59 -6.85 15.45
N LYS A 110 14.95 -6.10 14.55
CA LYS A 110 14.44 -4.74 14.81
C LYS A 110 13.24 -4.43 13.93
N THR A 111 12.14 -3.97 14.53
CA THR A 111 11.20 -3.10 13.82
C THR A 111 11.83 -1.73 13.72
N VAL A 112 11.89 -1.13 12.52
CA VAL A 112 12.45 0.22 12.38
C VAL A 112 11.32 1.22 12.25
N ASP A 113 11.15 2.02 13.30
CA ASP A 113 10.12 3.06 13.37
C ASP A 113 10.44 4.29 12.47
N ASP A 114 11.67 4.40 11.94
CA ASP A 114 12.19 5.61 11.29
C ASP A 114 12.11 5.61 9.73
N TYR A 115 11.76 4.48 9.11
CA TYR A 115 11.59 4.40 7.65
C TYR A 115 10.17 3.94 7.35
N PHE A 116 9.31 4.89 7.00
CA PHE A 116 7.94 4.61 6.64
C PHE A 116 7.56 5.37 5.37
N TYR A 117 6.75 4.71 4.56
CA TYR A 117 6.24 5.26 3.31
C TYR A 117 4.73 5.19 3.28
N ARG A 118 4.10 6.16 2.63
CA ARG A 118 2.67 6.22 2.38
C ARG A 118 2.43 6.12 0.88
N TYR A 119 1.79 5.04 0.46
CA TYR A 119 1.31 4.85 -0.91
C TYR A 119 -0.11 5.38 -1.03
N ASP A 120 -0.33 6.32 -1.94
CA ASP A 120 -1.66 6.86 -2.26
C ASP A 120 -2.38 5.93 -3.25
N VAL A 121 -3.52 5.39 -2.82
CA VAL A 121 -4.26 4.38 -3.58
C VAL A 121 -4.92 4.97 -4.84
N GLU A 122 -5.31 6.24 -4.82
CA GLU A 122 -5.99 6.89 -5.95
C GLU A 122 -4.98 7.25 -7.05
N TYR A 123 -3.84 7.82 -6.65
CA TYR A 123 -2.86 8.35 -7.60
C TYR A 123 -1.69 7.40 -7.89
N GLY A 124 -1.52 6.34 -7.11
CA GLY A 124 -0.43 5.38 -7.26
C GLY A 124 0.94 5.95 -6.94
N ASN A 125 1.00 6.93 -6.02
CA ASN A 125 2.23 7.64 -5.68
C ASN A 125 2.75 7.25 -4.29
N LEU A 126 4.07 7.08 -4.17
CA LEU A 126 4.74 6.82 -2.91
C LEU A 126 5.35 8.09 -2.34
N TYR A 127 5.03 8.38 -1.09
CA TYR A 127 5.60 9.48 -0.33
C TYR A 127 6.36 8.93 0.87
N LYS A 128 7.52 9.51 1.16
CA LYS A 128 8.15 9.31 2.45
C LYS A 128 7.51 10.28 3.43
N GLU A 129 7.24 9.77 4.61
CA GLU A 129 6.70 10.54 5.70
C GLU A 129 7.78 10.54 6.82
N GLU A 130 7.79 11.53 7.73
CA GLU A 130 8.83 11.68 8.77
C GLU A 130 8.29 11.67 10.22
N GLU A 131 6.97 11.65 10.41
CA GLU A 131 6.28 11.63 11.70
C GLU A 131 5.66 10.27 12.06
N ALA A 132 5.73 9.87 13.34
CA ALA A 132 5.09 8.65 13.81
C ALA A 132 3.59 8.64 13.51
N LEU A 133 3.09 7.52 12.98
CA LEU A 133 1.68 7.33 12.67
C LEU A 133 0.86 7.09 13.95
N ASP A 134 -0.27 7.77 14.08
CA ASP A 134 -1.24 7.45 15.14
C ASP A 134 -1.95 6.14 14.78
N GLU A 135 -1.85 5.12 15.63
CA GLU A 135 -2.54 3.83 15.43
C GLU A 135 -4.06 4.01 15.28
N ASN A 136 -4.65 5.09 15.79
CA ASN A 136 -6.07 5.40 15.62
C ASN A 136 -6.45 5.81 14.19
N ASP A 137 -5.46 6.18 13.37
CA ASP A 137 -5.60 6.52 11.95
C ASP A 137 -5.45 5.28 11.04
N LEU A 138 -5.15 4.12 11.61
CA LEU A 138 -5.08 2.85 10.90
C LEU A 138 -6.39 2.08 10.92
N TYR A 139 -6.64 1.37 9.82
CA TYR A 139 -7.70 0.38 9.76
C TYR A 139 -7.28 -0.87 10.57
N PRO A 140 -8.18 -1.49 11.35
CA PRO A 140 -7.85 -2.69 12.12
C PRO A 140 -7.37 -3.85 11.24
N LEU A 141 -6.33 -4.55 11.70
CA LEU A 141 -5.89 -5.77 11.03
C LEU A 141 -6.98 -6.86 11.07
N PRO A 142 -7.17 -7.61 9.99
CA PRO A 142 -8.02 -8.81 9.99
C PRO A 142 -7.49 -9.90 10.94
N ASP A 143 -8.35 -10.84 11.34
CA ASP A 143 -7.91 -12.03 12.10
C ASP A 143 -7.00 -12.91 11.22
N GLN A 144 -5.71 -12.87 11.51
CA GLN A 144 -4.69 -13.64 10.79
C GLN A 144 -4.75 -15.14 11.09
N ASN A 145 -5.47 -15.58 12.14
CA ASN A 145 -5.63 -17.01 12.43
C ASN A 145 -6.65 -17.68 11.51
N ARG A 146 -7.47 -16.89 10.81
CA ARG A 146 -8.45 -17.38 9.84
C ARG A 146 -7.73 -17.81 8.56
N THR A 147 -8.02 -19.01 8.05
CA THR A 147 -7.52 -19.49 6.76
C THR A 147 -8.27 -18.84 5.58
N ALA A 148 -8.14 -17.52 5.43
CA ALA A 148 -8.84 -16.73 4.42
C ALA A 148 -8.22 -16.92 3.02
N LEU A 149 -6.91 -17.12 2.94
CA LEU A 149 -6.20 -17.36 1.69
C LEU A 149 -5.92 -18.85 1.51
N LYS A 150 -6.21 -19.37 0.32
CA LYS A 150 -5.93 -20.76 -0.08
C LYS A 150 -5.47 -20.79 -1.52
N THR A 151 -4.70 -21.80 -1.89
CA THR A 151 -4.25 -21.95 -3.28
C THR A 151 -4.18 -23.41 -3.67
N GLY A 152 -4.50 -23.71 -4.92
CA GLY A 152 -4.36 -25.06 -5.49
C GLY A 152 -2.96 -25.35 -6.04
N SER A 153 -2.21 -24.29 -6.36
CA SER A 153 -0.82 -24.36 -6.84
C SER A 153 -0.01 -23.16 -6.34
N TRP A 154 1.27 -23.08 -6.68
CA TRP A 154 2.09 -21.91 -6.36
C TRP A 154 2.02 -20.81 -7.43
N LYS A 155 1.09 -20.86 -8.37
CA LYS A 155 0.84 -19.73 -9.29
C LYS A 155 0.14 -18.57 -8.59
N ALA A 156 0.26 -17.37 -9.15
CA ALA A 156 -0.48 -16.20 -8.68
C ALA A 156 -1.99 -16.37 -8.93
N GLU A 157 -2.38 -16.74 -10.15
CA GLU A 157 -3.79 -16.87 -10.57
C GLU A 157 -4.63 -17.84 -9.74
N ASP A 158 -3.99 -18.81 -9.08
CA ASP A 158 -4.65 -19.83 -8.26
C ASP A 158 -4.90 -19.38 -6.81
N LEU A 159 -4.41 -18.20 -6.41
CA LEU A 159 -4.68 -17.66 -5.09
C LEU A 159 -6.16 -17.31 -4.95
N ALA A 160 -6.81 -18.01 -4.03
CA ALA A 160 -8.20 -17.85 -3.68
C ALA A 160 -8.36 -17.15 -2.32
N TYR A 161 -9.21 -16.13 -2.28
CA TYR A 161 -9.66 -15.48 -1.06
C TYR A 161 -11.08 -15.95 -0.69
N TYR A 162 -11.25 -16.38 0.57
CA TYR A 162 -12.50 -16.79 1.17
C TYR A 162 -12.91 -15.80 2.26
N LYS A 163 -14.00 -15.07 2.00
CA LYS A 163 -14.66 -14.25 3.01
C LYS A 163 -15.38 -15.14 4.03
N GLU A 164 -15.35 -14.76 5.31
CA GLU A 164 -15.81 -15.58 6.46
C GLU A 164 -17.19 -16.24 6.25
N ASP A 165 -18.12 -15.51 5.66
CA ASP A 165 -19.51 -15.94 5.47
C ASP A 165 -19.82 -16.45 4.05
N LYS A 166 -18.82 -16.57 3.17
CA LYS A 166 -19.02 -16.95 1.77
C LYS A 166 -18.32 -18.27 1.46
N GLY A 167 -19.11 -19.24 0.98
CA GLY A 167 -18.59 -20.51 0.45
C GLY A 167 -17.95 -20.41 -0.93
N THR A 168 -18.12 -19.28 -1.63
CA THR A 168 -17.56 -19.04 -2.96
C THR A 168 -16.29 -18.19 -2.84
N PRO A 169 -15.15 -18.66 -3.38
CA PRO A 169 -13.91 -17.88 -3.36
C PRO A 169 -13.91 -16.78 -4.42
N TYR A 170 -13.09 -15.77 -4.16
CA TYR A 170 -12.64 -14.78 -5.14
C TYR A 170 -11.23 -15.14 -5.60
N TYR A 171 -10.87 -14.77 -6.83
CA TYR A 171 -9.54 -15.02 -7.40
C TYR A 171 -8.89 -13.70 -7.83
N PRO A 172 -8.27 -12.96 -6.90
CA PRO A 172 -7.80 -11.60 -7.16
C PRO A 172 -6.80 -11.47 -8.31
N PHE A 173 -6.06 -12.54 -8.60
CA PHE A 173 -4.99 -12.55 -9.59
C PHE A 173 -5.32 -13.39 -10.82
N LYS A 174 -6.60 -13.71 -11.04
CA LYS A 174 -7.00 -14.48 -12.21
C LYS A 174 -6.59 -13.77 -13.50
N GLY A 175 -5.80 -14.45 -14.33
CA GLY A 175 -5.28 -13.90 -15.59
C GLY A 175 -3.92 -13.20 -15.45
N PHE A 176 -3.33 -13.17 -14.26
CA PHE A 176 -1.96 -12.72 -14.02
C PHE A 176 -1.07 -13.96 -13.77
N ASN A 177 0.05 -14.06 -14.49
CA ASN A 177 1.03 -15.15 -14.42
C ASN A 177 2.44 -14.60 -14.41
#